data_AF-A0AAD3YM94-F1
#
_entry.id   AF-A0AAD3YM94-F1
#
_cell.length_a   1.000
_cell.length_b   1.000
_cell.length_c   1.000
_cell.angle_alpha   90.00
_cell.angle_beta   90.00
_cell.angle_gamma   90.00
#
_symmetry.space_group_name_H-M   'P 1'
#
loop_
_entity.id
_entity.type
_entity.pdbx_description
1 polymer ?
#
loop_
_entity_poly.entity_id
_entity_poly.type
_entity_poly.pdbx_seq_one_letter_code
_entity_poly.pdbx_strand_id
1 'polypeptide(L)'
;FLCGIKQVIFNPNLHPEITMQGKIDRPEEYEDIGTKCVSEFRSKNSGNCLCILSVQDEVRDNGETERELKNYYNIVWDERETHKFKNISHHLQQMKAFKEA
;
A
#
# COMPACT_ATOMS: atom_id res chain seq x y z
N PHE A 1 0.86 -12.82 0.19
CA PHE A 1 1.59 -13.94 -0.42
C PHE A 1 1.53 -15.19 0.44
N LEU A 2 2.21 -15.23 1.59
CA LEU A 2 2.38 -16.46 2.38
C LEU A 2 1.07 -17.19 2.73
N CYS A 3 0.01 -16.44 3.05
CA CYS A 3 -1.29 -17.02 3.42
C CYS A 3 -2.31 -17.07 2.26
N GLY A 4 -1.96 -16.62 1.05
CA GLY A 4 -2.89 -16.54 -0.09
C GLY A 4 -4.07 -15.58 0.08
N ILE A 5 -4.07 -14.73 1.11
CA ILE A 5 -5.17 -13.80 1.39
C ILE A 5 -5.06 -12.57 0.48
N LYS A 6 -6.16 -12.24 -0.21
CA LYS A 6 -6.33 -10.99 -0.96
C LYS A 6 -6.31 -9.79 -0.01
N GLN A 7 -5.54 -8.77 -0.36
CA GLN A 7 -5.33 -7.59 0.46
C GLN A 7 -5.89 -6.34 -0.20
N VAL A 8 -6.39 -5.41 0.63
CA VAL A 8 -6.70 -4.04 0.21
C VAL A 8 -5.85 -3.13 1.08
N ILE A 9 -5.05 -2.28 0.47
CA ILE A 9 -4.18 -1.32 1.15
C ILE A 9 -4.53 0.10 0.73
N PHE A 10 -4.43 1.05 1.65
CA PHE A 10 -4.73 2.46 1.43
C PHE A 10 -3.48 3.28 1.73
N ASN A 11 -3.06 4.15 0.81
CA ASN A 11 -1.89 5.04 0.94
C ASN A 11 -0.70 4.38 1.68
N PRO A 12 -0.21 3.21 1.21
CA PRO A 12 0.80 2.49 1.94
C PRO A 12 2.10 3.29 2.03
N ASN A 13 2.72 3.27 3.21
CA ASN A 13 4.10 3.72 3.37
C ASN A 13 5.05 2.62 2.89
N LEU A 14 5.51 2.69 1.64
CA LEU A 14 6.42 1.69 1.07
C LEU A 14 7.87 1.80 1.57
N HIS A 15 8.24 2.99 2.07
CA HIS A 15 9.59 3.31 2.53
C HIS A 15 9.59 3.84 3.97
N PRO A 16 9.17 3.01 4.96
CA PRO A 16 9.17 3.43 6.35
C PRO A 16 10.57 3.71 6.89
N GLU A 17 11.60 3.05 6.37
CA GLU A 17 13.03 3.29 6.70
C GLU A 17 13.47 4.73 6.42
N ILE A 18 12.85 5.39 5.43
CA ILE A 18 13.09 6.81 5.13
C ILE A 18 12.12 7.70 5.91
N THR A 19 10.83 7.34 5.89
CA THR A 19 9.77 8.27 6.27
C THR A 19 9.38 8.27 7.73
N MET A 20 9.85 7.28 8.50
CA MET A 20 9.63 7.17 9.95
C MET A 20 10.82 7.67 10.78
N GLN A 21 11.89 8.14 10.14
CA GLN A 21 13.03 8.77 10.82
C GLN A 21 12.56 9.93 11.72
N GLY A 22 12.96 9.89 12.99
CA GLY A 22 12.55 10.88 14.00
C GLY A 22 11.06 10.86 14.39
N LYS A 23 10.26 9.90 13.88
CA LYS A 23 8.84 9.73 14.23
C LYS A 23 8.60 8.55 15.18
N ILE A 24 9.57 7.66 15.30
CA ILE A 24 9.56 6.50 16.20
C ILE A 24 10.94 6.33 16.85
N ASP A 25 11.00 5.55 17.92
CA ASP A 25 12.21 5.39 18.73
C ASP A 25 13.31 4.59 18.03
N ARG A 26 12.94 3.67 17.13
CA ARG A 26 13.86 2.70 16.49
C ARG A 26 13.62 2.56 14.98
N PRO A 27 13.77 3.63 14.18
CA PRO A 27 13.52 3.61 12.74
C PRO A 27 14.49 2.71 11.96
N GLU A 28 15.67 2.44 12.51
CA GLU A 28 16.66 1.52 11.95
C GLU A 28 16.18 0.07 11.84
N GLU A 29 15.17 -0.33 12.62
CA GLU A 29 14.62 -1.68 12.53
C GLU A 29 13.96 -1.97 11.18
N TYR A 30 13.48 -0.94 10.46
CA TYR A 30 12.92 -1.14 9.12
C TYR A 30 13.97 -1.61 8.11
N GLU A 31 15.23 -1.16 8.22
CA GLU A 31 16.32 -1.64 7.36
C GLU A 31 16.61 -3.12 7.63
N ASP A 32 16.69 -3.51 8.91
CA ASP A 32 16.92 -4.90 9.31
C ASP A 32 15.78 -5.83 8.85
N ILE A 33 14.52 -5.40 8.99
CA ILE A 33 13.35 -6.13 8.47
C ILE A 33 13.47 -6.35 6.96
N GLY A 34 13.87 -5.31 6.22
CA GLY A 34 14.04 -5.38 4.76
C GLY A 34 15.00 -6.49 4.33
N THR A 35 16.07 -6.73 5.09
CA THR A 35 17.05 -7.81 4.80
C THR A 35 16.50 -9.22 5.03
N LYS A 36 15.45 -9.35 5.85
CA LYS A 36 14.83 -10.64 6.23
C LYS A 36 13.59 -10.96 5.42
N CYS A 37 13.05 -9.99 4.69
CA CYS A 37 11.85 -10.18 3.88
C CYS A 37 12.09 -11.12 2.69
N VAL A 38 11.05 -11.88 2.34
CA VAL A 38 11.04 -12.73 1.15
C VAL A 38 11.30 -11.88 -0.10
N SER A 39 12.27 -12.28 -0.92
CA SER A 39 12.56 -11.59 -2.17
C SER A 39 11.40 -11.69 -3.17
N GLU A 40 11.23 -10.63 -3.97
CA GLU A 40 10.22 -10.55 -5.04
C GLU A 40 8.78 -10.82 -4.56
N PHE A 41 8.50 -10.54 -3.29
CA PHE A 41 7.20 -10.82 -2.68
C PHE A 41 6.04 -10.15 -3.43
N ARG A 42 6.26 -9.00 -4.08
CA ARG A 42 5.24 -8.32 -4.89
C ARG A 42 4.91 -9.10 -6.16
N SER A 43 5.93 -9.58 -6.89
CA SER A 43 5.76 -10.48 -8.05
C SER A 43 5.04 -11.76 -7.63
N LYS A 44 5.45 -12.36 -6.52
CA LYS A 44 4.82 -13.57 -5.97
C LYS A 44 3.38 -13.33 -5.46
N ASN A 45 3.05 -12.09 -5.12
CA ASN A 45 1.70 -11.66 -4.69
C ASN A 45 0.91 -10.97 -5.82
N SER A 46 1.39 -11.03 -7.07
CA SER A 46 0.79 -10.28 -8.18
C SER A 46 -0.69 -10.64 -8.34
N GLY A 47 -1.53 -9.63 -8.59
CA GLY A 47 -2.98 -9.76 -8.67
C GLY A 47 -3.71 -10.00 -7.35
N ASN A 48 -3.00 -10.23 -6.24
CA ASN A 48 -3.60 -10.49 -4.91
C ASN A 48 -3.62 -9.26 -3.99
N CYS A 49 -3.42 -8.07 -4.53
CA CYS A 49 -3.59 -6.82 -3.79
C CYS A 49 -4.31 -5.76 -4.64
N LEU A 50 -5.22 -5.04 -3.99
CA LEU A 50 -5.82 -3.80 -4.47
C LEU A 50 -5.22 -2.64 -3.66
N CYS A 51 -4.56 -1.70 -4.34
CA CYS A 51 -3.96 -0.52 -3.74
C CYS A 51 -4.81 0.71 -4.06
N ILE A 52 -5.29 1.38 -3.02
CA ILE A 52 -6.09 2.60 -3.14
C ILE A 52 -5.22 3.79 -2.75
N LEU A 53 -5.10 4.75 -3.67
CA LEU A 53 -4.23 5.92 -3.55
C LEU A 53 -5.03 7.21 -3.59
N SER A 54 -4.81 8.10 -2.64
CA SER A 54 -5.42 9.43 -2.65
C SER A 54 -4.70 10.35 -3.63
N VAL A 55 -5.49 11.06 -4.44
CA VAL A 55 -5.04 12.19 -5.27
C VAL A 55 -4.74 13.43 -4.41
N GLN A 56 -5.37 13.53 -3.23
CA GLN A 56 -5.27 14.67 -2.31
C GLN A 56 -4.40 14.37 -1.08
N ASP A 57 -3.40 13.50 -1.22
CA ASP A 57 -2.49 13.17 -0.12
C ASP A 57 -1.56 14.34 0.18
N GLU A 58 -1.69 14.89 1.38
CA GLU A 58 -0.93 16.04 1.88
C GLU A 58 0.39 15.64 2.55
N VAL A 59 0.67 14.34 2.69
CA VAL A 59 1.84 13.79 3.39
C VAL A 59 2.85 13.20 2.41
N ARG A 60 2.40 12.59 1.30
CA ARG A 60 3.27 11.88 0.35
C ARG A 60 2.80 12.00 -1.10
N ASP A 61 3.76 11.97 -2.04
CA ASP A 61 3.44 11.80 -3.46
C ASP A 61 3.08 10.34 -3.77
N ASN A 62 1.78 10.06 -3.86
CA ASN A 62 1.29 8.73 -4.23
C ASN A 62 1.63 8.32 -5.68
N GLY A 63 2.12 9.24 -6.51
CA GLY A 63 2.68 8.91 -7.83
C GLY A 63 3.92 8.02 -7.74
N GLU A 64 4.71 8.13 -6.67
CA GLU A 64 5.83 7.21 -6.41
C GLU A 64 5.33 5.80 -6.11
N THR A 65 4.33 5.71 -5.23
CA THR A 65 3.67 4.44 -4.88
C THR A 65 3.05 3.76 -6.11
N GLU A 66 2.40 4.52 -6.99
CA GLU A 66 1.86 4.00 -8.26
C GLU A 66 2.96 3.40 -9.13
N ARG A 67 4.07 4.13 -9.32
CA ARG A 67 5.19 3.69 -10.16
C ARG A 67 5.79 2.37 -9.69
N GLU A 68 5.90 2.18 -8.38
CA GLU A 68 6.46 0.97 -7.79
C GLU A 68 5.50 -0.22 -7.81
N LEU A 69 4.19 0.01 -7.65
CA LEU A 69 3.21 -1.06 -7.44
C LEU A 69 2.40 -1.46 -8.68
N LYS A 70 2.25 -0.59 -9.69
CA LYS A 70 1.32 -0.82 -10.81
C LYS A 70 1.58 -2.06 -11.65
N ASN A 71 2.82 -2.55 -11.66
CA ASN A 71 3.18 -3.77 -12.39
C ASN A 71 2.77 -5.05 -11.65
N TYR A 72 2.34 -4.94 -10.38
CA TYR A 72 2.02 -6.08 -9.52
C TYR A 72 0.57 -6.07 -9.05
N TYR A 73 0.01 -4.89 -8.78
CA TYR A 73 -1.26 -4.72 -8.09
C TYR A 73 -2.22 -3.83 -8.86
N ASN A 74 -3.52 -4.02 -8.61
CA ASN A 74 -4.52 -3.11 -9.15
C ASN A 74 -4.47 -1.78 -8.39
N ILE A 75 -4.28 -0.66 -9.11
CA ILE A 75 -4.19 0.68 -8.52
C ILE A 75 -5.51 1.41 -8.76
N VAL A 76 -6.10 1.95 -7.70
CA VAL A 76 -7.30 2.75 -7.77
C VAL A 76 -7.08 4.10 -7.10
N TRP A 77 -7.37 5.16 -7.85
CA TRP A 77 -7.25 6.52 -7.36
C TRP A 77 -8.54 6.98 -6.67
N ASP A 78 -8.36 7.62 -5.53
CA ASP A 78 -9.39 8.23 -4.71
C ASP A 78 -9.29 9.76 -4.81
N GLU A 79 -10.37 10.39 -5.26
CA GLU A 79 -10.44 11.84 -5.42
C GLU A 79 -11.07 12.56 -4.22
N ARG A 80 -11.46 11.87 -3.15
CA ARG A 80 -12.26 12.40 -2.02
C ARG A 80 -11.48 12.48 -0.72
N GLU A 81 -10.79 11.41 -0.37
CA GLU A 81 -10.10 11.23 0.90
C GLU A 81 -8.68 11.77 0.82
N THR A 82 -8.14 12.22 1.95
CA THR A 82 -6.74 12.64 2.08
C THR A 82 -5.89 11.51 2.70
N HIS A 83 -4.69 11.79 3.21
CA HIS A 83 -3.74 10.76 3.65
C HIS A 83 -4.34 9.66 4.57
N LYS A 84 -5.15 10.04 5.56
CA LYS A 84 -5.64 9.13 6.62
C LYS A 84 -6.94 8.38 6.30
N PHE A 85 -7.53 8.54 5.10
CA PHE A 85 -8.81 7.91 4.70
C PHE A 85 -9.85 7.82 5.84
N LYS A 86 -10.55 8.93 6.09
CA LYS A 86 -11.58 9.00 7.14
C LYS A 86 -12.80 8.16 6.78
N ASN A 87 -13.10 8.02 5.50
CA ASN A 87 -14.22 7.22 5.00
C ASN A 87 -13.79 6.33 3.83
N ILE A 88 -13.94 5.02 3.98
CA ILE A 88 -13.65 4.03 2.92
C ILE A 88 -14.92 3.42 2.30
N SER A 89 -16.11 3.89 2.71
CA SER A 89 -17.38 3.25 2.37
C SER A 89 -17.66 3.23 0.86
N HIS A 90 -17.24 4.24 0.11
CA HIS A 90 -17.41 4.28 -1.34
C HIS A 90 -16.53 3.26 -2.08
N HIS A 91 -15.50 2.70 -1.43
CA HIS A 91 -14.70 1.60 -1.98
C HIS A 91 -15.27 0.21 -1.70
N LEU A 92 -16.29 0.07 -0.84
CA LEU A 92 -16.75 -1.24 -0.38
C LEU A 92 -17.21 -2.16 -1.51
N GLN A 93 -17.91 -1.62 -2.51
CA GLN A 93 -18.35 -2.42 -3.66
C GLN A 93 -17.16 -2.93 -4.48
N GLN A 94 -16.14 -2.09 -4.67
CA GLN A 94 -14.92 -2.46 -5.37
C GLN A 94 -14.11 -3.49 -4.58
N MET A 95 -13.98 -3.32 -3.27
CA MET A 95 -13.31 -4.29 -2.39
C MET A 95 -14.03 -5.65 -2.40
N LYS A 96 -15.36 -5.63 -2.40
CA LYS A 96 -16.18 -6.85 -2.52
C LYS A 96 -15.94 -7.54 -3.86
N ALA A 97 -16.03 -6.82 -4.96
CA ALA A 97 -15.78 -7.37 -6.30
C ALA A 97 -14.36 -7.95 -6.41
N PHE A 98 -13.35 -7.26 -5.87
CA PHE A 98 -11.98 -7.75 -5.84
C PHE A 98 -11.83 -9.05 -5.03
N LYS A 99 -12.55 -9.17 -3.91
CA LYS A 99 -12.56 -10.39 -3.08
C LYS A 99 -13.21 -11.57 -3.80
N GLU A 100 -14.27 -11.33 -4.57
CA GLU A 100 -15.08 -12.36 -5.24
C GLU A 100 -14.52 -12.83 -6.60
N ALA A 101 -13.67 -12.03 -7.24
CA ALA A 101 -12.92 -12.41 -8.44
C ALA A 101 -11.94 -13.57 -8.19
#